data_AF-A0A924YI18-F1
#
_entry.id   AF-A0A924YI18-F1
#
_cell.length_a   1.000
_cell.length_b   1.000
_cell.length_c   1.000
_cell.angle_alpha   90.00
_cell.angle_beta   90.00
_cell.angle_gamma   90.00
#
_symmetry.space_group_name_H-M   'P 1'
#
loop_
_entity.id
_entity.type
_entity.pdbx_description
1 polymer ?
#
loop_
_entity_poly.entity_id
_entity_poly.type
_entity_poly.pdbx_seq_one_letter_code
_entity_poly.pdbx_strand_id
1 'polypeptide(L)'
;MWKTRLAGSASDKPLPLVVILGPTASGKTELAIELARALNGEIISADSRQIYRLMDIGTAKPTPEQRERAPHHLLDVVDPDEGLSVAEYQRMVYAAIDSIHQRGGLPLLVGGTGQYLTAVVEGWTIPEVPPNLTLRAELESFAAEHGTKALHDRLTTHDPDAAANIDHRNVRRVVRALEVYLVTGQPISQLQRKQPPPYTITQHGLALERDTLYERADRRVDQMMEAGFLDEVRRLLDAGYDRRLYSMTGLGY
;
A
#
# COMPACT_ATOMS: atom_id res chain seq x y z
N MET A 1 -36.74 4.33 -44.32
CA MET A 1 -36.01 5.37 -43.56
C MET A 1 -36.54 5.22 -42.13
N TRP A 2 -35.86 4.69 -41.12
CA TRP A 2 -34.48 4.91 -40.66
C TRP A 2 -33.78 3.57 -40.34
N LYS A 3 -32.50 3.46 -40.75
CA LYS A 3 -31.53 2.50 -40.20
C LYS A 3 -30.86 3.20 -39.02
N THR A 4 -30.84 2.56 -37.86
CA THR A 4 -29.70 2.70 -36.95
C THR A 4 -29.40 1.33 -36.38
N ARG A 5 -28.28 0.77 -36.81
CA ARG A 5 -27.67 -0.43 -36.25
C ARG A 5 -26.23 -0.06 -35.92
N LEU A 6 -25.75 -0.61 -34.79
CA LEU A 6 -24.37 -0.80 -34.35
C LEU A 6 -23.81 0.39 -33.56
N ALA A 7 -23.18 0.21 -32.40
CA ALA A 7 -22.35 -0.92 -32.01
C ALA A 7 -22.52 -1.27 -30.52
N GLY A 8 -22.75 -2.55 -30.21
CA GLY A 8 -22.10 -3.13 -29.04
C GLY A 8 -20.62 -3.25 -29.40
N SER A 9 -19.79 -2.41 -28.81
CA SER A 9 -18.34 -2.39 -29.03
C SER A 9 -17.65 -3.27 -27.99
N ALA A 10 -16.84 -4.22 -28.47
CA ALA A 10 -15.76 -4.94 -27.78
C ALA A 10 -15.94 -5.25 -26.27
N SER A 11 -16.27 -6.53 -26.02
CA SER A 11 -16.14 -7.32 -24.79
C SER A 11 -16.97 -6.89 -23.56
N ASP A 12 -18.02 -7.66 -23.32
CA ASP A 12 -18.72 -7.83 -22.02
C ASP A 12 -17.82 -8.50 -20.95
N LYS A 13 -16.49 -8.45 -21.11
CA LYS A 13 -15.52 -9.03 -20.19
C LYS A 13 -14.94 -7.93 -19.29
N PRO A 14 -14.92 -8.12 -17.97
CA PRO A 14 -14.31 -7.16 -17.05
C PRO A 14 -12.85 -6.90 -17.42
N LEU A 15 -12.43 -5.63 -17.37
CA LEU A 15 -11.08 -5.20 -17.74
C LEU A 15 -10.03 -5.88 -16.84
N PRO A 16 -8.85 -6.26 -17.37
CA PRO A 16 -7.88 -7.04 -16.61
C PRO A 16 -7.07 -6.18 -15.63
N LEU A 17 -6.75 -6.75 -14.47
CA LEU A 17 -5.76 -6.22 -13.53
C LEU A 17 -4.81 -7.36 -13.15
N VAL A 18 -3.51 -7.19 -13.35
CA VAL A 18 -2.51 -8.16 -12.89
C VAL A 18 -1.90 -7.66 -11.59
N VAL A 19 -1.85 -8.53 -10.59
CA VAL A 19 -1.25 -8.23 -9.29
C VAL A 19 -0.01 -9.10 -9.13
N ILE A 20 1.13 -8.47 -8.85
CA ILE A 20 2.41 -9.15 -8.59
C ILE A 20 2.81 -8.86 -7.15
N LEU A 21 2.80 -9.90 -6.32
CA LEU A 21 3.09 -9.82 -4.90
C LEU A 21 4.21 -10.77 -4.49
N GLY A 22 4.82 -10.51 -3.34
CA GLY A 22 5.91 -11.33 -2.82
C GLY A 22 6.84 -10.56 -1.88
N PRO A 23 7.74 -11.25 -1.17
CA PRO A 23 8.59 -10.63 -0.17
C PRO A 23 9.61 -9.66 -0.79
N THR A 24 10.21 -8.80 0.04
CA THR A 24 11.36 -7.97 -0.36
C THR A 24 12.48 -8.86 -0.91
N ALA A 25 13.23 -8.38 -1.89
CA ALA A 25 14.29 -9.12 -2.59
C ALA A 25 13.85 -10.33 -3.44
N SER A 26 12.55 -10.57 -3.65
CA SER A 26 12.07 -11.64 -4.53
C SER A 26 12.20 -11.37 -6.04
N GLY A 27 12.54 -10.14 -6.45
CA GLY A 27 12.72 -9.77 -7.86
C GLY A 27 11.47 -9.21 -8.57
N LYS A 28 10.43 -8.81 -7.81
CA LYS A 28 9.17 -8.27 -8.36
C LYS A 28 9.37 -7.15 -9.40
N THR A 29 10.23 -6.18 -9.10
CA THR A 29 10.43 -5.00 -9.97
C THR A 29 10.90 -5.40 -11.36
N GLU A 30 11.92 -6.26 -11.46
CA GLU A 30 12.47 -6.67 -12.75
C GLU A 30 11.45 -7.50 -13.55
N LEU A 31 10.75 -8.43 -12.89
CA LEU A 31 9.68 -9.20 -13.52
C LEU A 31 8.56 -8.28 -14.04
N ALA A 32 8.14 -7.30 -13.25
CA ALA A 32 7.10 -6.36 -13.61
C ALA A 32 7.47 -5.52 -14.83
N ILE A 33 8.74 -5.07 -14.92
CA ILE A 33 9.25 -4.31 -16.07
C ILE A 33 9.22 -5.16 -17.34
N GLU A 34 9.69 -6.41 -17.27
CA GLU A 34 9.69 -7.29 -18.44
C GLU A 34 8.26 -7.65 -18.88
N LEU A 35 7.34 -7.87 -17.94
CA LEU A 35 5.93 -8.07 -18.24
C LEU A 35 5.27 -6.82 -18.85
N ALA A 36 5.56 -5.63 -18.31
CA ALA A 36 5.05 -4.36 -18.83
C ALA A 36 5.47 -4.16 -20.29
N ARG A 37 6.74 -4.42 -20.62
CA ARG A 37 7.24 -4.31 -22.00
C ARG A 37 6.60 -5.33 -22.94
N ALA A 38 6.42 -6.57 -22.49
CA ALA A 38 5.86 -7.63 -23.31
C ALA A 38 4.34 -7.49 -23.56
N LEU A 39 3.62 -6.87 -22.62
CA LEU A 39 2.15 -6.85 -22.60
C LEU A 39 1.53 -5.46 -22.74
N ASN A 40 2.32 -4.45 -23.16
CA ASN A 40 1.88 -3.05 -23.18
C ASN A 40 1.32 -2.61 -21.82
N GLY A 41 2.01 -3.01 -20.76
CA GLY A 41 1.60 -2.78 -19.38
C GLY A 41 2.23 -1.55 -18.75
N GLU A 42 1.61 -1.09 -17.68
CA GLU A 42 2.09 0.02 -16.85
C GLU A 42 2.06 -0.41 -15.39
N ILE A 43 3.10 -0.07 -14.63
CA ILE A 43 3.31 -0.56 -13.27
C ILE A 43 2.74 0.44 -12.27
N ILE A 44 1.92 -0.02 -11.33
CA ILE A 44 1.38 0.76 -10.22
C ILE A 44 2.02 0.23 -8.94
N SER A 45 2.78 1.08 -8.23
CA SER A 45 3.45 0.66 -7.01
C SER A 45 2.47 0.42 -5.87
N ALA A 46 2.57 -0.75 -5.24
CA ALA A 46 1.87 -1.14 -4.02
C ALA A 46 2.84 -1.30 -2.84
N ASP A 47 3.67 -0.28 -2.65
CA ASP A 47 4.65 -0.19 -1.58
C ASP A 47 4.47 1.10 -0.77
N SER A 48 4.22 0.96 0.54
CA SER A 48 4.00 2.08 1.45
C SER A 48 5.23 2.95 1.72
N ARG A 49 6.41 2.59 1.20
CA ARG A 49 7.65 3.36 1.33
C ARG A 49 8.04 4.05 0.02
N GLN A 50 7.76 3.44 -1.12
CA GLN A 50 8.10 4.03 -2.43
C GLN A 50 7.22 5.23 -2.82
N ILE A 51 6.14 5.49 -2.09
CA ILE A 51 5.31 6.68 -2.23
C ILE A 51 6.03 7.97 -1.82
N TYR A 52 7.09 7.89 -1.02
CA TYR A 52 7.79 9.04 -0.48
C TYR A 52 8.84 9.59 -1.43
N ARG A 53 8.77 10.89 -1.68
CA ARG A 53 9.82 11.65 -2.37
C ARG A 53 11.13 11.57 -1.59
N LEU A 54 12.27 11.72 -2.29
CA LEU A 54 13.62 11.77 -1.71
C LEU A 54 14.12 10.48 -1.02
N MET A 55 13.26 9.47 -0.89
CA MET A 55 13.57 8.17 -0.28
C MET A 55 13.64 7.11 -1.37
N ASP A 56 14.79 6.99 -2.05
CA ASP A 56 14.95 6.16 -3.25
C ASP A 56 15.71 4.86 -2.95
N ILE A 57 16.89 4.98 -2.35
CA ILE A 57 17.82 3.87 -2.16
C ILE A 57 17.28 2.90 -1.11
N GLY A 58 16.99 3.41 0.10
CA GLY A 58 16.51 2.58 1.21
C GLY A 58 15.15 1.94 0.96
N THR A 59 14.31 2.58 0.13
CA THR A 59 12.98 2.06 -0.24
C THR A 59 13.01 1.15 -1.47
N ALA A 60 14.20 0.86 -2.00
CA ALA A 60 14.35 -0.04 -3.13
C ALA A 60 13.57 0.45 -4.38
N LYS A 61 13.40 1.77 -4.53
CA LYS A 61 12.60 2.39 -5.58
C LYS A 61 13.21 2.09 -6.95
N PRO A 62 12.41 1.85 -8.00
CA PRO A 62 12.94 1.65 -9.35
C PRO A 62 13.85 2.81 -9.75
N THR A 63 15.03 2.50 -10.29
CA THR A 63 16.01 3.51 -10.74
C THR A 63 15.48 4.26 -11.99
N PRO A 64 16.05 5.43 -12.35
CA PRO A 64 15.69 6.12 -13.58
C PRO A 64 15.74 5.21 -14.82
N GLU A 65 16.78 4.39 -14.96
CA GLU A 65 16.95 3.45 -16.08
C GLU A 65 15.86 2.37 -16.10
N GLN A 66 15.40 1.94 -14.92
CA GLN A 66 14.28 1.00 -14.80
C GLN A 66 12.94 1.66 -15.14
N ARG A 67 12.75 2.92 -14.77
CA ARG A 67 11.54 3.71 -15.10
C ARG A 67 11.46 4.07 -16.58
N GLU A 68 12.59 4.20 -17.27
CA GLU A 68 12.63 4.37 -18.74
C GLU A 68 12.16 3.11 -19.48
N ARG A 69 12.36 1.93 -18.90
CA ARG A 69 11.98 0.65 -19.50
C ARG A 69 10.48 0.37 -19.42
N ALA A 70 9.77 0.93 -18.43
CA ALA A 70 8.33 0.78 -18.25
C ALA A 70 7.75 1.93 -17.40
N PRO A 71 6.55 2.47 -17.74
CA PRO A 71 5.90 3.49 -16.92
C PRO A 71 5.61 2.99 -15.51
N HIS A 72 5.92 3.82 -14.51
CA HIS A 72 5.62 3.57 -13.11
C HIS A 72 4.71 4.67 -12.55
N HIS A 73 3.65 4.26 -11.87
CA HIS A 73 2.69 5.12 -11.19
C HIS A 73 2.83 4.97 -9.67
N LEU A 74 2.40 6.01 -8.95
CA LEU A 74 2.33 6.02 -7.49
C LEU A 74 3.71 5.87 -6.81
N LEU A 75 4.75 6.36 -7.49
CA LEU A 75 6.05 6.68 -6.91
C LEU A 75 6.09 8.18 -6.60
N ASP A 76 6.82 8.59 -5.56
CA ASP A 76 7.10 10.00 -5.30
C ASP A 76 5.83 10.88 -5.22
N VAL A 77 4.78 10.39 -4.56
CA VAL A 77 3.46 11.05 -4.50
C VAL A 77 3.29 11.98 -3.30
N VAL A 78 4.04 11.76 -2.23
CA VAL A 78 3.98 12.55 -0.99
C VAL A 78 5.38 12.89 -0.48
N ASP A 79 5.51 13.99 0.24
CA ASP A 79 6.75 14.34 0.95
C ASP A 79 6.96 13.46 2.19
N PRO A 80 8.21 13.31 2.69
CA PRO A 80 8.50 12.45 3.85
C PRO A 80 7.74 12.78 5.14
N ASP A 81 7.31 14.03 5.34
CA ASP A 81 6.52 14.47 6.49
C ASP A 81 5.01 14.36 6.30
N GLU A 82 4.56 13.99 5.09
CA GLU A 82 3.16 13.80 4.75
C GLU A 82 2.70 12.36 5.00
N GLY A 83 1.42 12.20 5.32
CA GLY A 83 0.76 10.90 5.42
C GLY A 83 -0.01 10.58 4.15
N LEU A 84 -0.01 9.31 3.74
CA LEU A 84 -0.94 8.79 2.73
C LEU A 84 -1.81 7.69 3.33
N SER A 85 -3.10 7.97 3.49
CA SER A 85 -4.05 6.97 4.00
C SER A 85 -4.29 5.87 2.96
N VAL A 86 -4.73 4.70 3.43
CA VAL A 86 -5.11 3.58 2.54
C VAL A 86 -6.26 4.00 1.61
N ALA A 87 -7.15 4.89 2.05
CA ALA A 87 -8.25 5.41 1.24
C ALA A 87 -7.76 6.30 0.10
N GLU A 88 -6.83 7.22 0.38
CA GLU A 88 -6.20 8.05 -0.65
C GLU A 88 -5.43 7.20 -1.65
N TYR A 89 -4.60 6.28 -1.15
CA TYR A 89 -3.87 5.33 -1.99
C TYR A 89 -4.81 4.53 -2.90
N GLN A 90 -5.90 3.95 -2.36
CA GLN A 90 -6.86 3.17 -3.14
C GLN A 90 -7.51 4.01 -4.25
N ARG A 91 -7.93 5.25 -3.96
CA ARG A 91 -8.47 6.17 -4.97
C ARG A 91 -7.46 6.46 -6.08
N MET A 92 -6.20 6.70 -5.72
CA MET A 92 -5.12 6.95 -6.69
C MET A 92 -4.86 5.73 -7.57
N VAL A 93 -4.89 4.51 -6.99
CA VAL A 93 -4.74 3.26 -7.74
C VAL A 93 -5.88 3.08 -8.73
N TYR A 94 -7.14 3.26 -8.33
CA TYR A 94 -8.27 3.13 -9.26
C TYR A 94 -8.20 4.17 -10.38
N ALA A 95 -7.86 5.42 -10.06
CA ALA A 95 -7.66 6.45 -11.09
C ALA A 95 -6.54 6.07 -12.08
N ALA A 96 -5.43 5.50 -11.59
CA ALA A 96 -4.35 5.02 -12.45
C ALA A 96 -4.80 3.83 -13.32
N ILE A 97 -5.49 2.84 -12.74
CA ILE A 97 -6.05 1.68 -13.46
C ILE A 97 -6.96 2.15 -14.60
N ASP A 98 -7.93 3.01 -14.31
CA ASP A 98 -8.88 3.50 -15.29
C ASP A 98 -8.17 4.27 -16.41
N SER A 99 -7.17 5.09 -16.06
CA SER A 99 -6.36 5.85 -17.02
C SER A 99 -5.55 4.94 -17.94
N ILE A 100 -4.94 3.86 -17.40
CA ILE A 100 -4.17 2.87 -18.17
C ILE A 100 -5.10 2.11 -19.12
N HIS A 101 -6.26 1.65 -18.64
CA HIS A 101 -7.25 0.96 -19.49
C HIS A 101 -7.77 1.87 -20.61
N GLN A 102 -8.02 3.14 -20.34
CA GLN A 102 -8.45 4.12 -21.36
C GLN A 102 -7.41 4.30 -22.48
N ARG A 103 -6.12 4.15 -22.18
CA ARG A 103 -5.03 4.12 -23.18
C ARG A 103 -4.85 2.76 -23.87
N GLY A 104 -5.62 1.74 -23.49
CA GLY A 104 -5.48 0.37 -23.98
C GLY A 104 -4.29 -0.39 -23.37
N GLY A 105 -3.76 0.07 -22.24
CA GLY A 105 -2.67 -0.58 -21.52
C GLY A 105 -3.15 -1.61 -20.49
N LEU A 106 -2.23 -2.44 -20.00
CA LEU A 106 -2.47 -3.42 -18.93
C LEU A 106 -1.92 -2.92 -17.58
N PRO A 107 -2.77 -2.62 -16.59
CA PRO A 107 -2.29 -2.22 -15.27
C PRO A 107 -1.69 -3.42 -14.52
N LEU A 108 -0.48 -3.23 -14.01
CA LEU A 108 0.25 -4.17 -13.16
C LEU A 108 0.37 -3.57 -11.75
N LEU A 109 -0.39 -4.05 -10.79
CA LEU A 109 -0.28 -3.65 -9.38
C LEU A 109 0.83 -4.46 -8.70
N VAL A 110 1.95 -3.83 -8.35
CA VAL A 110 3.17 -4.54 -7.96
C VAL A 110 3.67 -4.04 -6.60
N GLY A 111 3.86 -4.94 -5.63
CA GLY A 111 4.41 -4.53 -4.35
C GLY A 111 4.39 -5.58 -3.26
N GLY A 112 4.74 -5.16 -2.05
CA GLY A 112 4.81 -6.01 -0.86
C GLY A 112 3.92 -5.55 0.29
N THR A 113 3.26 -4.39 0.18
CA THR A 113 2.40 -3.88 1.26
C THR A 113 1.04 -4.58 1.19
N GLY A 114 0.90 -5.67 1.97
CA GLY A 114 -0.30 -6.51 1.97
C GLY A 114 -1.59 -5.71 2.16
N GLN A 115 -1.62 -4.73 3.08
CA GLN A 115 -2.80 -3.91 3.30
C GLN A 115 -3.21 -3.09 2.06
N TYR A 116 -2.25 -2.55 1.30
CA TYR A 116 -2.53 -1.78 0.09
C TYR A 116 -3.10 -2.67 -1.00
N LEU A 117 -2.48 -3.84 -1.22
CA LEU A 117 -2.96 -4.82 -2.19
C LEU A 117 -4.37 -5.32 -1.84
N THR A 118 -4.59 -5.72 -0.59
CA THR A 118 -5.89 -6.23 -0.14
C THR A 118 -6.98 -5.16 -0.25
N ALA A 119 -6.69 -3.90 0.11
CA ALA A 119 -7.66 -2.81 0.00
C ALA A 119 -8.15 -2.59 -1.44
N VAL A 120 -7.25 -2.69 -2.42
CA VAL A 120 -7.59 -2.54 -3.84
C VAL A 120 -8.30 -3.80 -4.37
N VAL A 121 -7.72 -4.99 -4.14
CA VAL A 121 -8.22 -6.25 -4.71
C VAL A 121 -9.59 -6.64 -4.17
N GLU A 122 -9.82 -6.46 -2.87
CA GLU A 122 -11.10 -6.77 -2.24
C GLU A 122 -12.07 -5.58 -2.26
N GLY A 123 -11.64 -4.43 -2.78
CA GLY A 123 -12.43 -3.20 -2.83
C GLY A 123 -12.98 -2.79 -1.47
N TRP A 124 -12.08 -2.54 -0.51
CA TRP A 124 -12.47 -2.11 0.83
C TRP A 124 -13.19 -0.77 0.77
N THR A 125 -14.36 -0.70 1.40
CA THR A 125 -14.99 0.56 1.80
C THR A 125 -14.28 1.04 3.06
N ILE A 126 -13.50 2.11 2.94
CA ILE A 126 -12.73 2.66 4.05
C ILE A 126 -13.51 3.81 4.68
N PRO A 127 -13.77 3.78 6.01
CA PRO A 127 -14.47 4.86 6.68
C PRO A 127 -13.72 6.18 6.52
N GLU A 128 -14.40 7.22 6.06
CA GLU A 128 -13.88 8.59 5.91
C GLU A 128 -13.80 9.29 7.28
N VAL A 129 -13.09 8.67 8.22
CA VAL A 129 -12.83 9.22 9.55
C VAL A 129 -11.36 9.67 9.58
N PRO A 130 -11.08 10.99 9.56
CA PRO A 130 -9.71 11.49 9.67
C PRO A 130 -9.05 11.04 10.98
N PRO A 131 -7.71 10.89 11.01
CA PRO A 131 -6.98 10.66 12.25
C PRO A 131 -7.24 11.75 13.30
N ASN A 132 -7.62 11.38 14.51
CA ASN A 132 -7.69 12.27 15.67
C ASN A 132 -6.48 12.00 16.57
N LEU A 133 -5.42 12.79 16.40
CA LEU A 133 -4.14 12.55 17.08
C LEU A 133 -4.26 12.62 18.62
N THR A 134 -5.09 13.52 19.14
CA THR A 134 -5.34 13.62 20.58
C THR A 134 -5.98 12.34 21.12
N LEU A 135 -7.05 11.88 20.46
CA LEU A 135 -7.73 10.65 20.86
C LEU A 135 -6.82 9.42 20.74
N ARG A 136 -5.99 9.35 19.69
CA ARG A 136 -5.01 8.27 19.55
C ARG A 136 -4.01 8.27 20.71
N ALA A 137 -3.45 9.43 21.05
CA ALA A 137 -2.51 9.56 22.16
C ALA A 137 -3.14 9.15 23.49
N GLU A 138 -4.42 9.49 23.73
CA GLU A 138 -5.16 9.07 24.92
C GLU A 138 -5.34 7.54 24.98
N LEU A 139 -5.76 6.92 23.86
CA LEU A 139 -5.95 5.47 23.80
C LEU A 139 -4.63 4.69 23.88
N GLU A 140 -3.56 5.21 23.29
CA GLU A 140 -2.22 4.65 23.38
C GLU A 140 -1.67 4.76 24.80
N SER A 141 -1.87 5.90 25.48
CA SER A 141 -1.51 6.08 26.89
C SER A 141 -2.28 5.12 27.79
N PHE A 142 -3.58 4.94 27.54
CA PHE A 142 -4.39 3.95 28.24
C PHE A 142 -3.84 2.53 28.07
N ALA A 143 -3.43 2.13 26.85
CA ALA A 143 -2.82 0.83 26.62
C ALA A 143 -1.45 0.67 27.29
N ALA A 144 -0.67 1.75 27.41
CA ALA A 144 0.62 1.75 28.11
C ALA A 144 0.45 1.58 29.63
N GLU A 145 -0.55 2.24 30.21
CA GLU A 145 -0.82 2.23 31.66
C GLU A 145 -1.55 0.97 32.13
N HIS A 146 -2.55 0.51 31.36
CA HIS A 146 -3.46 -0.58 31.75
C HIS A 146 -3.23 -1.89 30.97
N GLY A 147 -2.36 -1.85 29.97
CA GLY A 147 -2.05 -3.00 29.12
C GLY A 147 -2.93 -3.10 27.87
N THR A 148 -2.37 -3.69 26.83
CA THR A 148 -3.01 -3.83 25.51
C THR A 148 -4.30 -4.64 25.53
N LYS A 149 -4.41 -5.62 26.44
CA LYS A 149 -5.63 -6.41 26.63
C LYS A 149 -6.79 -5.56 27.16
N ALA A 150 -6.53 -4.66 28.11
CA ALA A 150 -7.57 -3.78 28.64
C ALA A 150 -8.14 -2.83 27.57
N LEU A 151 -7.29 -2.35 26.66
CA LEU A 151 -7.75 -1.57 25.50
C LEU A 151 -8.59 -2.44 24.54
N HIS A 152 -8.19 -3.68 24.31
CA HIS A 152 -8.94 -4.63 23.47
C HIS A 152 -10.29 -5.03 24.09
N ASP A 153 -10.39 -5.13 25.41
CA ASP A 153 -11.66 -5.37 26.11
C ASP A 153 -12.64 -4.20 25.90
N ARG A 154 -12.15 -2.95 25.85
CA ARG A 154 -12.95 -1.79 25.44
C ARG A 154 -13.45 -1.92 24.02
N LEU A 155 -12.59 -2.36 23.09
CA LEU A 155 -13.02 -2.63 21.71
C LEU A 155 -14.10 -3.73 21.68
N THR A 156 -13.91 -4.82 22.41
CA THR A 156 -14.86 -5.94 22.47
C THR A 156 -16.24 -5.50 22.95
N THR A 157 -16.30 -4.52 23.84
CA THR A 157 -17.58 -3.96 24.34
C THR A 157 -18.35 -3.20 23.27
N HIS A 158 -17.67 -2.53 22.35
CA HIS A 158 -18.28 -1.65 21.35
C HIS A 158 -18.37 -2.26 19.95
N ASP A 159 -17.44 -3.15 19.60
CA ASP A 159 -17.29 -3.78 18.30
C ASP A 159 -16.69 -5.21 18.46
N PRO A 160 -17.51 -6.18 18.91
CA PRO A 160 -17.04 -7.56 19.12
C PRO A 160 -16.56 -8.23 17.82
N ASP A 161 -17.14 -7.86 16.67
CA ASP A 161 -16.76 -8.40 15.37
C ASP A 161 -15.36 -7.94 14.95
N ALA A 162 -15.02 -6.66 15.16
CA ALA A 162 -13.66 -6.19 14.96
C ALA A 162 -12.69 -6.79 15.98
N ALA A 163 -13.09 -6.89 17.26
CA ALA A 163 -12.27 -7.47 18.32
C ALA A 163 -11.86 -8.92 18.04
N ALA A 164 -12.75 -9.73 17.45
CA ALA A 164 -12.46 -11.11 17.08
C ALA A 164 -11.36 -11.23 16.00
N ASN A 165 -11.20 -10.20 15.16
CA ASN A 165 -10.28 -10.20 14.02
C ASN A 165 -8.99 -9.38 14.26
N ILE A 166 -8.94 -8.61 15.35
CA ILE A 166 -7.81 -7.75 15.69
C ILE A 166 -7.11 -8.32 16.92
N ASP A 167 -5.86 -8.77 16.75
CA ASP A 167 -5.01 -9.18 17.88
C ASP A 167 -4.78 -8.00 18.84
N HIS A 168 -4.97 -8.23 20.14
CA HIS A 168 -4.82 -7.19 21.17
C HIS A 168 -3.44 -6.52 21.16
N ARG A 169 -2.38 -7.22 20.73
CA ARG A 169 -1.01 -6.67 20.63
C ARG A 169 -0.87 -5.67 19.49
N ASN A 170 -1.79 -5.69 18.52
CA ASN A 170 -1.84 -4.70 17.46
C ASN A 170 -2.57 -3.44 17.93
N VAL A 171 -1.95 -2.72 18.88
CA VAL A 171 -2.50 -1.52 19.52
C VAL A 171 -2.98 -0.52 18.47
N ARG A 172 -2.22 -0.31 17.40
CA ARG A 172 -2.60 0.62 16.31
C ARG A 172 -3.94 0.27 15.66
N ARG A 173 -4.23 -1.02 15.43
CA ARG A 173 -5.53 -1.45 14.87
C ARG A 173 -6.66 -1.33 15.89
N VAL A 174 -6.41 -1.64 17.16
CA VAL A 174 -7.39 -1.49 18.24
C VAL A 174 -7.75 0.00 18.42
N VAL A 175 -6.74 0.87 18.49
CA VAL A 175 -6.90 2.33 18.55
C VAL A 175 -7.71 2.84 17.37
N ARG A 176 -7.42 2.41 16.14
CA ARG A 176 -8.19 2.84 14.95
C ARG A 176 -9.65 2.39 15.01
N ALA A 177 -9.93 1.16 15.45
CA ALA A 177 -11.30 0.66 15.57
C ALA A 177 -12.11 1.45 16.61
N LEU A 178 -11.49 1.71 17.78
CA LEU A 178 -12.08 2.55 18.83
C LEU A 178 -12.23 4.01 18.39
N GLU A 179 -11.24 4.59 17.71
CA GLU A 179 -11.30 5.96 17.17
C GLU A 179 -12.51 6.12 16.23
N VAL A 180 -12.71 5.19 15.31
CA VAL A 180 -13.85 5.21 14.38
C VAL A 180 -15.16 5.18 15.16
N TYR A 181 -15.30 4.25 16.12
CA TYR A 181 -16.50 4.15 16.94
C TYR A 181 -16.75 5.41 17.78
N LEU A 182 -15.74 5.94 18.46
CA LEU A 182 -15.87 7.10 19.34
C LEU A 182 -16.20 8.38 18.57
N VAL A 183 -15.73 8.52 17.32
CA VAL A 183 -16.02 9.68 16.48
C VAL A 183 -17.40 9.58 15.81
N THR A 184 -17.80 8.37 15.37
CA THR A 184 -18.99 8.20 14.53
C THR A 184 -20.20 7.60 15.25
N GLY A 185 -19.99 6.98 16.41
CA GLY A 185 -20.97 6.12 17.09
C GLY A 185 -21.19 4.77 16.39
N GLN A 186 -20.53 4.50 15.26
CA GLN A 186 -20.71 3.29 14.47
C GLN A 186 -19.45 2.40 14.53
N PRO A 187 -19.59 1.09 14.82
CA PRO A 187 -18.47 0.14 14.82
C PRO A 187 -17.76 0.09 13.46
N ILE A 188 -16.43 -0.09 13.48
CA ILE A 188 -15.64 -0.16 12.24
C ILE A 188 -16.03 -1.39 11.41
N SER A 189 -16.42 -2.48 12.07
CA SER A 189 -16.93 -3.70 11.42
C SER A 189 -18.19 -3.48 10.58
N GLN A 190 -19.01 -2.48 10.91
CA GLN A 190 -20.23 -2.15 10.17
C GLN A 190 -19.95 -1.24 8.96
N LEU A 191 -18.97 -0.35 9.11
CA LEU A 191 -18.58 0.63 8.11
C LEU A 191 -17.64 0.04 7.06
N GLN A 192 -16.73 -0.86 7.45
CA GLN A 192 -15.84 -1.55 6.54
C GLN A 192 -16.55 -2.69 5.85
N ARG A 193 -16.81 -2.51 4.55
CA ARG A 193 -17.34 -3.54 3.67
C ARG A 193 -16.34 -3.86 2.58
N LYS A 194 -16.54 -4.99 1.91
CA LYS A 194 -15.76 -5.40 0.74
C LYS A 194 -16.67 -5.40 -0.47
N GLN A 195 -16.32 -4.61 -1.47
CA GLN A 195 -16.99 -4.57 -2.76
C GLN A 195 -15.90 -4.68 -3.83
N PRO A 196 -15.50 -5.92 -4.20
CA PRO A 196 -14.44 -6.14 -5.16
C PRO A 196 -14.69 -5.32 -6.44
N PRO A 197 -13.64 -4.70 -7.00
CA PRO A 197 -13.80 -3.86 -8.17
C PRO A 197 -14.17 -4.71 -9.40
N PRO A 198 -14.76 -4.10 -10.45
CA PRO A 198 -15.23 -4.81 -11.64
C PRO A 198 -14.08 -5.17 -12.60
N TYR A 199 -12.97 -5.70 -12.08
CA TYR A 199 -11.80 -6.12 -12.84
C TYR A 199 -11.67 -7.65 -12.87
N THR A 200 -11.12 -8.18 -13.96
CA THR A 200 -10.61 -9.56 -13.98
C THR A 200 -9.23 -9.57 -13.33
N ILE A 201 -9.16 -9.89 -12.03
CA ILE A 201 -7.91 -9.84 -11.26
C ILE A 201 -7.16 -11.17 -11.37
N THR A 202 -5.91 -11.13 -11.85
CA THR A 202 -4.97 -12.26 -11.80
C THR A 202 -3.85 -11.97 -10.82
N GLN A 203 -3.65 -12.81 -9.81
CA GLN A 203 -2.63 -12.61 -8.78
C GLN A 203 -1.48 -13.61 -8.92
N HIS A 204 -0.25 -13.11 -8.92
CA HIS A 204 0.98 -13.90 -8.99
C HIS A 204 1.86 -13.63 -7.77
N GLY A 205 2.01 -14.64 -6.93
CA GLY A 205 2.90 -14.61 -5.77
C GLY A 205 4.29 -15.15 -6.13
N LEU A 206 5.31 -14.31 -6.01
CA LEU A 206 6.70 -14.73 -6.15
C LEU A 206 7.15 -15.36 -4.83
N ALA A 207 7.50 -16.64 -4.89
CA ALA A 207 8.10 -17.37 -3.79
C ALA A 207 9.53 -17.75 -4.15
N LEU A 208 10.44 -17.62 -3.19
CA LEU A 208 11.81 -18.10 -3.25
C LEU A 208 12.07 -18.92 -1.98
N GLU A 209 13.04 -19.85 -2.07
CA GLU A 209 13.58 -20.51 -0.90
C GLU A 209 14.11 -19.48 0.11
N ARG A 210 13.88 -19.74 1.41
CA ARG A 210 14.17 -18.78 2.47
C ARG A 210 15.64 -18.36 2.51
N ASP A 211 16.55 -19.31 2.36
CA ASP A 211 17.99 -19.03 2.40
C ASP A 211 18.41 -18.11 1.24
N THR A 212 17.92 -18.40 0.03
CA THR A 212 18.12 -17.52 -1.14
C THR A 212 17.56 -16.12 -0.90
N LEU A 213 16.40 -16.02 -0.25
CA LEU A 213 15.76 -14.73 0.05
C LEU A 213 16.61 -13.89 1.01
N TYR A 214 17.14 -14.51 2.06
CA TYR A 214 18.01 -13.85 3.03
C TYR A 214 19.33 -13.42 2.41
N GLU A 215 20.00 -14.31 1.67
CA GLU A 215 21.23 -13.95 0.96
C GLU A 215 21.04 -12.75 0.01
N ARG A 216 19.90 -12.69 -0.68
CA ARG A 216 19.56 -11.56 -1.55
C ARG A 216 19.23 -10.29 -0.75
N ALA A 217 18.57 -10.42 0.40
CA ALA A 217 18.26 -9.29 1.26
C ALA A 217 19.54 -8.68 1.84
N ASP A 218 20.46 -9.52 2.34
CA ASP A 218 21.74 -9.08 2.91
C ASP A 218 22.58 -8.36 1.85
N ARG A 219 22.77 -9.00 0.69
CA ARG A 219 23.51 -8.38 -0.43
C ARG A 219 22.90 -7.06 -0.88
N ARG A 220 21.56 -6.96 -0.82
CA ARG A 220 20.87 -5.73 -1.20
C ARG A 220 21.17 -4.60 -0.21
N VAL A 221 21.30 -4.88 1.07
CA VAL A 221 21.70 -3.87 2.07
C VAL A 221 23.11 -3.37 1.76
N ASP A 222 24.05 -4.27 1.46
CA ASP A 222 25.41 -3.87 1.08
C ASP A 222 25.40 -2.97 -0.17
N GLN A 223 24.64 -3.35 -1.19
CA GLN A 223 24.46 -2.55 -2.41
C GLN A 223 23.83 -1.18 -2.14
N MET A 224 22.87 -1.09 -1.22
CA MET A 224 22.28 0.19 -0.81
C MET A 224 23.33 1.09 -0.15
N MET A 225 24.16 0.53 0.73
CA MET A 225 25.23 1.27 1.40
C MET A 225 26.26 1.79 0.39
N GLU A 226 26.67 0.95 -0.56
CA GLU A 226 27.56 1.33 -1.67
C GLU A 226 26.95 2.41 -2.57
N ALA A 227 25.64 2.35 -2.80
CA ALA A 227 24.90 3.34 -3.58
C ALA A 227 24.69 4.68 -2.85
N GLY A 228 25.14 4.81 -1.60
CA GLY A 228 25.03 6.05 -0.82
C GLY A 228 23.77 6.16 0.02
N PHE A 229 23.19 5.04 0.48
CA PHE A 229 22.02 5.05 1.37
C PHE A 229 22.25 5.89 2.64
N LEU A 230 23.44 5.81 3.23
CA LEU A 230 23.79 6.63 4.40
C LEU A 230 23.70 8.13 4.10
N ASP A 231 24.12 8.55 2.91
CA ASP A 231 24.05 9.95 2.51
C ASP A 231 22.63 10.38 2.18
N GLU A 232 21.78 9.49 1.68
CA GLU A 232 20.34 9.74 1.57
C GLU A 232 19.71 10.04 2.94
N VAL A 233 19.99 9.19 3.94
CA VAL A 233 19.48 9.41 5.31
C VAL A 233 20.00 10.73 5.88
N ARG A 234 21.29 11.04 5.69
CA ARG A 234 21.87 12.33 6.12
C ARG A 234 21.15 13.51 5.48
N ARG A 235 20.92 13.49 4.16
CA ARG A 235 20.20 14.56 3.45
C ARG A 235 18.79 14.77 4.00
N LEU A 236 18.08 13.70 4.34
CA LEU A 236 16.75 13.81 4.94
C LEU A 236 16.80 14.50 6.32
N LEU A 237 17.77 14.11 7.16
CA LEU A 237 17.94 14.73 8.48
C LEU A 237 18.39 16.19 8.38
N ASP A 238 19.31 16.51 7.47
CA ASP A 238 19.80 17.87 7.22
C ASP A 238 18.70 18.77 6.65
N ALA A 239 17.73 18.20 5.92
CA ALA A 239 16.53 18.89 5.45
C ALA A 239 15.48 19.12 6.57
N GLY A 240 15.71 18.61 7.78
CA GLY A 240 14.86 18.82 8.95
C GLY A 240 13.77 17.77 9.16
N TYR A 241 13.79 16.65 8.43
CA TYR A 241 12.82 15.57 8.64
C TYR A 241 13.10 14.84 9.96
N ASP A 242 12.08 14.76 10.82
CA ASP A 242 12.18 14.13 12.14
C ASP A 242 12.23 12.60 12.01
N ARG A 243 13.09 11.95 12.79
CA ARG A 243 13.24 10.48 12.83
C ARG A 243 11.97 9.73 13.26
N ARG A 244 11.02 10.42 13.88
CA ARG A 244 9.73 9.87 14.34
C ARG A 244 8.66 9.92 13.26
N LEU A 245 8.93 10.55 12.11
CA LEU A 245 8.00 10.55 10.98
C LEU A 245 7.71 9.12 10.54
N TYR A 246 6.48 8.87 10.11
CA TYR A 246 6.08 7.54 9.67
C TYR A 246 6.99 7.03 8.54
N SER A 247 7.33 7.87 7.57
CA SER A 247 8.30 7.59 6.49
C SER A 247 9.62 7.00 7.00
N MET A 248 10.18 7.59 8.06
CA MET A 248 11.45 7.22 8.70
C MET A 248 11.38 5.94 9.55
N THR A 249 10.19 5.36 9.76
CA THR A 249 10.04 4.06 10.45
C THR A 249 10.20 2.85 9.53
N GLY A 250 10.57 3.07 8.26
CA GLY A 250 10.83 2.00 7.31
C GLY A 250 12.05 1.17 7.71
N LEU A 251 12.06 -0.12 7.37
CA LEU A 251 13.23 -0.96 7.63
C LEU A 251 14.46 -0.35 6.93
N GLY A 252 15.44 0.07 7.71
CA GLY A 252 16.71 0.66 7.24
C GLY A 252 16.87 2.17 7.50
N TYR A 253 15.77 2.94 7.62
CA TYR A 253 15.81 4.38 7.91
C TYR A 253 15.88 4.68 9.41
#